data_AF-A0A060YHS4-F1
#
_entry.id   AF-A0A060YHS4-F1
#
_cell.length_a   1.000
_cell.length_b   1.000
_cell.length_c   1.000
_cell.angle_alpha   90.00
_cell.angle_beta   90.00
_cell.angle_gamma   90.00
#
_symmetry.space_group_name_H-M   'P 1'
#
loop_
_entity.id
_entity.type
_entity.pdbx_description
1 polymer ?
#
loop_
_entity_poly.entity_id
_entity_poly.type
_entity_poly.pdbx_seq_one_letter_code
_entity_poly.pdbx_strand_id
1 'polypeptide(L)'
;LDIYHVLVIFLWSLLIAECGGKFTGESSGRILSPGYPFPYDNNLRCTWIIEVDSGNIVSLQFLAFDTEASHDILKVWDGPPENEMSLREVSGSLLPEGIHSTLNLVTIQFETDFYISKSGFAIEFSSSVATACRDPGVPMNGSRNGDGREPGDTVTFLCDPGYELQGEMKITCIQVENRYYWQPSPPVCIAPCGGNLTGSNGFILSPNFPHPYPHSKDCDWLIAVNSDYVLSLAFVR
;
A
#
# COMPACT_ATOMS: atom_id res chain seq x y z
N LEU A 1 1.86 23.57 41.94
CA LEU A 1 2.12 23.25 40.51
C LEU A 1 3.50 23.78 40.21
N ASP A 2 4.52 22.96 40.45
CA ASP A 2 5.91 23.36 40.38
C ASP A 2 6.36 23.63 38.94
N ILE A 3 7.21 24.64 38.78
CA ILE A 3 7.84 25.01 37.50
C ILE A 3 8.53 23.79 36.87
N TYR A 4 9.06 22.85 37.66
CA TYR A 4 9.62 21.59 37.16
C TYR A 4 8.56 20.66 36.56
N HIS A 5 7.37 20.58 37.14
CA HIS A 5 6.28 19.79 36.58
C HIS A 5 5.76 20.39 35.28
N VAL A 6 5.72 21.71 35.17
CA VAL A 6 5.38 22.42 33.92
C VAL A 6 6.50 22.27 32.90
N LEU A 7 7.78 22.36 33.27
CA LEU A 7 8.92 22.17 32.37
C LEU A 7 9.01 20.74 31.84
N VAL A 8 8.71 19.74 32.68
CA VAL A 8 8.63 18.33 32.27
C VAL A 8 7.43 18.12 31.35
N ILE A 9 6.25 18.67 31.64
CA ILE A 9 5.11 18.59 30.71
C ILE A 9 5.42 19.30 29.36
N PHE A 10 6.14 20.43 29.39
CA PHE A 10 6.56 21.14 28.17
C PHE A 10 7.63 20.38 27.36
N LEU A 11 8.58 19.70 28.02
CA LEU A 11 9.62 18.90 27.35
C LEU A 11 9.07 17.61 26.73
N TRP A 12 8.01 17.02 27.29
CA TRP A 12 7.34 15.84 26.71
C TRP A 12 6.33 16.20 25.60
N SER A 13 6.02 17.49 25.42
CA SER A 13 5.11 18.00 24.38
C SER A 13 5.81 18.58 23.14
N LEU A 14 7.14 18.61 23.12
CA LEU A 14 7.90 18.86 21.91
C LEU A 14 7.99 17.57 21.12
N LEU A 15 7.02 17.36 20.22
CA LEU A 15 7.20 16.51 19.05
C LEU A 15 8.38 17.07 18.25
N ILE A 16 9.60 16.68 18.61
CA ILE A 16 10.77 17.01 17.80
C ILE A 16 10.65 16.12 16.57
N ALA A 17 10.45 16.75 15.41
CA ALA A 17 10.51 16.09 14.12
C ALA A 17 11.98 15.72 13.83
N GLU A 18 12.49 14.72 14.53
CA GLU A 18 13.85 14.23 14.37
C GLU A 18 13.94 13.26 13.18
N CYS A 19 15.11 13.26 12.54
CA CYS A 19 15.40 12.33 11.45
C CYS A 19 15.61 10.93 11.98
N GLY A 20 14.52 10.17 12.09
CA GLY A 20 14.51 8.80 12.58
C GLY A 20 14.18 8.66 14.06
N GLY A 21 14.19 7.42 14.55
CA GLY A 21 13.89 7.10 15.95
C GLY A 21 13.43 5.66 16.13
N LYS A 22 13.30 5.23 17.40
CA LYS A 22 12.75 3.92 17.73
C LYS A 22 11.64 4.07 18.77
N PHE A 23 10.49 3.47 18.47
CA PHE A 23 9.39 3.28 19.39
C PHE A 23 9.41 1.81 19.84
N THR A 24 9.44 1.56 21.14
CA THR A 24 9.42 0.23 21.76
C THR A 24 8.33 0.14 22.82
N GLY A 25 7.27 -0.61 22.52
CA GLY A 25 6.16 -0.86 23.45
C GLY A 25 5.09 0.24 23.51
N GLU A 26 5.25 1.35 22.79
CA GLU A 26 4.19 2.35 22.67
C GLU A 26 3.03 1.82 21.82
N SER A 27 1.81 1.98 22.33
CA SER A 27 0.59 1.58 21.62
C SER A 27 0.10 2.61 20.61
N SER A 28 0.67 3.82 20.62
CA SER A 28 0.39 4.85 19.63
C SER A 28 1.48 5.92 19.65
N GLY A 29 1.57 6.67 18.56
CA GLY A 29 2.49 7.79 18.47
C GLY A 29 2.37 8.51 17.13
N ARG A 30 3.23 9.50 16.94
CA ARG A 30 3.26 10.30 15.71
C ARG A 30 4.68 10.41 15.18
N ILE A 31 4.81 10.30 13.87
CA ILE A 31 6.04 10.45 13.12
C ILE A 31 5.86 11.62 12.18
N LEU A 32 6.76 12.58 12.27
CA LEU A 32 6.78 13.77 11.43
C LEU A 32 8.07 13.76 10.62
N SER A 33 7.99 14.16 9.35
CA SER A 33 9.21 14.44 8.57
C SER A 33 10.02 15.57 9.21
N PRO A 34 11.36 15.55 9.13
CA PRO A 34 12.18 16.60 9.74
C PRO A 34 11.77 18.00 9.30
N GLY A 35 11.61 18.91 10.27
CA GLY A 35 11.19 20.29 10.02
C GLY A 35 9.69 20.52 9.82
N TYR A 36 8.85 19.47 9.76
CA TYR A 36 7.40 19.61 9.58
C TYR A 36 6.78 20.61 10.57
N PRO A 37 5.89 21.53 10.14
CA PRO A 37 5.26 21.63 8.81
C PRO A 37 6.05 22.45 7.79
N PHE A 38 7.29 22.84 8.10
CA PHE A 38 8.18 23.51 7.15
C PHE A 38 8.85 22.48 6.22
N PRO A 39 9.45 22.94 5.09
CA PRO A 39 10.08 22.02 4.17
C PRO A 39 11.19 21.20 4.82
N TYR A 40 11.27 19.91 4.46
CA TYR A 40 12.36 19.04 4.88
C TYR A 40 13.69 19.41 4.18
N ASP A 41 14.80 18.89 4.71
CA ASP A 41 16.12 19.07 4.09
C ASP A 41 16.37 18.07 2.93
N ASN A 42 17.29 18.41 2.05
CA ASN A 42 17.74 17.53 0.97
C ASN A 42 18.82 16.56 1.46
N ASN A 43 19.00 15.43 0.77
CA ASN A 43 19.96 14.36 1.07
C ASN A 43 19.74 13.71 2.44
N LEU A 44 18.49 13.63 2.88
CA LEU A 44 18.12 12.97 4.12
C LEU A 44 18.02 11.46 3.92
N ARG A 45 18.31 10.73 5.00
CA ARG A 45 18.03 9.30 5.12
C ARG A 45 17.56 9.00 6.53
N CYS A 46 16.29 9.26 6.79
CA CYS A 46 15.68 9.11 8.11
C CYS A 46 15.04 7.72 8.22
N THR A 47 15.26 7.03 9.34
CA THR A 47 14.66 5.70 9.58
C THR A 47 13.98 5.65 10.94
N TRP A 48 12.70 5.31 10.94
CA TRP A 48 11.91 5.06 12.15
C TRP A 48 11.59 3.58 12.26
N ILE A 49 11.70 3.05 13.47
CA ILE A 49 11.37 1.66 13.78
C ILE A 49 10.29 1.66 14.85
N ILE A 50 9.16 1.00 14.57
CA ILE A 50 8.06 0.82 15.53
C ILE A 50 8.03 -0.65 15.91
N GLU A 51 8.34 -0.96 17.16
CA GLU A 51 8.31 -2.30 17.73
C GLU A 51 7.23 -2.35 18.83
N VAL A 52 6.17 -3.12 18.59
CA VAL A 52 5.07 -3.32 19.54
C VAL A 52 5.11 -4.73 20.12
N ASP A 53 4.31 -4.94 21.17
CA ASP A 53 4.22 -6.25 21.83
C ASP A 53 3.86 -7.37 20.84
N SER A 54 4.40 -8.55 21.10
CA SER A 54 4.13 -9.74 20.27
C SER A 54 2.64 -10.05 20.19
N GLY A 55 2.15 -10.33 18.98
CA GLY A 55 0.72 -10.54 18.68
C GLY A 55 -0.04 -9.25 18.32
N ASN A 56 0.56 -8.08 18.52
CA ASN A 56 0.01 -6.82 18.01
C ASN A 56 0.51 -6.53 16.59
N ILE A 57 -0.31 -5.82 15.84
CA ILE A 57 0.02 -5.20 14.55
C ILE A 57 0.03 -3.68 14.69
N VAL A 58 0.73 -3.03 13.78
CA VAL A 58 0.86 -1.58 13.67
C VAL A 58 -0.01 -1.09 12.52
N SER A 59 -0.84 -0.09 12.78
CA SER A 59 -1.60 0.66 11.78
C SER A 59 -1.01 2.05 11.64
N LEU A 60 -0.76 2.48 10.41
CA LEU A 60 -0.26 3.81 10.05
C LEU A 60 -1.37 4.57 9.34
N GLN A 61 -1.70 5.74 9.86
CA GLN A 61 -2.64 6.68 9.26
C GLN A 61 -1.88 7.93 8.82
N PHE A 62 -1.95 8.24 7.52
CA PHE A 62 -1.40 9.49 6.99
C PHE A 62 -2.37 10.64 7.32
N LEU A 63 -1.84 11.68 7.98
CA LEU A 63 -2.56 12.91 8.30
C LEU A 63 -2.24 14.03 7.30
N ALA A 64 -1.00 14.06 6.79
CA ALA A 64 -0.53 14.95 5.74
C ALA A 64 0.59 14.26 4.95
N PHE A 65 0.68 14.55 3.64
CA PHE A 65 1.72 14.01 2.77
C PHE A 65 1.95 14.93 1.57
N ASP A 66 3.15 15.49 1.47
CA ASP A 66 3.63 16.30 0.35
C ASP A 66 5.14 16.14 0.22
N THR A 67 5.57 15.30 -0.72
CA THR A 67 6.98 15.07 -1.09
C THR A 67 7.20 15.29 -2.58
N GLU A 68 8.45 15.40 -3.03
CA GLU A 68 8.74 15.41 -4.46
C GLU A 68 8.38 14.07 -5.11
N ALA A 69 7.55 14.12 -6.16
CA ALA A 69 7.09 12.92 -6.85
C ALA A 69 8.26 12.19 -7.54
N SER A 70 8.35 10.88 -7.30
CA SER A 70 9.35 9.96 -7.89
C SER A 70 10.82 10.19 -7.48
N HIS A 71 11.13 11.17 -6.63
CA HIS A 71 12.49 11.50 -6.20
C HIS A 71 12.65 11.37 -4.68
N ASP A 72 11.71 11.95 -3.93
CA ASP A 72 11.68 11.85 -2.47
C ASP A 72 10.69 10.78 -2.02
N ILE A 73 11.24 9.69 -1.49
CA ILE A 73 10.53 8.43 -1.35
C ILE A 73 10.40 8.04 0.11
N LEU A 74 9.16 7.79 0.55
CA LEU A 74 8.85 7.14 1.81
C LEU A 74 8.59 5.65 1.58
N LYS A 75 9.44 4.81 2.16
CA LYS A 75 9.39 3.35 2.10
C LYS A 75 8.93 2.79 3.44
N VAL A 76 8.02 1.82 3.42
CA VAL A 76 7.46 1.17 4.60
C VAL A 76 7.59 -0.34 4.43
N TRP A 77 8.14 -1.02 5.43
CA TRP A 77 8.31 -2.48 5.45
C TRP A 77 7.56 -3.12 6.61
N ASP A 78 7.02 -4.31 6.37
CA ASP A 78 6.43 -5.20 7.37
C ASP A 78 7.57 -5.94 8.10
N GLY A 79 8.27 -5.24 8.98
CA GLY A 79 9.44 -5.74 9.69
C GLY A 79 10.75 -5.12 9.21
N PRO A 80 11.88 -5.85 9.32
CA PRO A 80 13.19 -5.36 8.91
C PRO A 80 13.28 -5.23 7.37
N PRO A 81 13.95 -4.19 6.83
CA PRO A 81 14.10 -4.00 5.38
C PRO A 81 14.78 -5.18 4.66
N GLU A 82 15.63 -5.93 5.36
CA GLU A 82 16.40 -7.07 4.83
C GLU A 82 15.51 -8.24 4.40
N ASN A 83 14.28 -8.32 4.92
CA ASN A 83 13.34 -9.37 4.55
C ASN A 83 12.58 -9.06 3.25
N GLU A 84 12.80 -7.89 2.64
CA GLU A 84 12.15 -7.44 1.39
C GLU A 84 10.60 -7.45 1.43
N MET A 85 10.00 -7.46 2.64
CA MET A 85 8.55 -7.39 2.84
C MET A 85 8.07 -5.93 2.77
N SER A 86 8.25 -5.28 1.63
CA SER A 86 7.78 -3.90 1.43
C SER A 86 6.26 -3.84 1.48
N LEU A 87 5.70 -2.99 2.35
CA LEU A 87 4.28 -2.70 2.41
C LEU A 87 3.89 -1.63 1.41
N ARG A 88 4.71 -0.58 1.32
CA ARG A 88 4.43 0.55 0.43
C ARG A 88 5.68 1.37 0.13
N GLU A 89 5.70 1.92 -1.07
CA GLU A 89 6.58 3.00 -1.48
C GLU A 89 5.70 4.14 -2.00
N VAL A 90 5.81 5.33 -1.42
CA VAL A 90 4.99 6.50 -1.77
C VAL A 90 5.83 7.76 -1.94
N SER A 91 5.41 8.60 -2.88
CA SER A 91 5.97 9.93 -3.15
C SER A 91 4.89 10.84 -3.76
N GLY A 92 5.15 12.14 -3.82
CA GLY A 92 4.22 13.15 -4.36
C GLY A 92 3.32 13.78 -3.30
N SER A 93 2.23 14.40 -3.75
CA SER A 93 1.34 15.20 -2.88
C SER A 93 -0.06 14.60 -2.67
N LEU A 94 -0.30 13.38 -3.16
CA LEU A 94 -1.55 12.67 -2.90
C LEU A 94 -1.47 12.00 -1.53
N LEU A 95 -2.47 12.23 -0.69
CA LEU A 95 -2.54 11.61 0.63
C LEU A 95 -2.70 10.08 0.48
N PRO A 96 -1.74 9.26 0.97
CA PRO A 96 -1.84 7.81 0.87
C PRO A 96 -2.95 7.22 1.74
N GLU A 97 -3.46 6.05 1.34
CA GLU A 97 -4.31 5.24 2.20
C GLU A 97 -3.53 4.70 3.42
N GLY A 98 -4.26 4.38 4.49
CA GLY A 98 -3.67 3.80 5.69
C GLY A 98 -2.99 2.46 5.41
N ILE A 99 -1.91 2.19 6.14
CA ILE A 99 -1.12 0.96 6.02
C ILE A 99 -1.28 0.15 7.30
N HIS A 100 -1.54 -1.14 7.18
CA HIS A 100 -1.58 -2.06 8.33
C HIS A 100 -0.47 -3.10 8.18
N SER A 101 0.28 -3.39 9.22
CA SER A 101 1.30 -4.44 9.23
C SER A 101 0.69 -5.83 9.47
N THR A 102 1.47 -6.89 9.25
CA THR A 102 1.19 -8.26 9.73
C THR A 102 2.13 -8.70 10.82
N LEU A 103 3.24 -7.97 11.01
CA LEU A 103 4.21 -8.15 12.06
C LEU A 103 4.05 -7.10 13.15
N ASN A 104 4.64 -7.38 14.31
CA ASN A 104 4.75 -6.46 15.43
C ASN A 104 5.91 -5.45 15.27
N LEU A 105 6.57 -5.45 14.12
CA LEU A 105 7.66 -4.56 13.78
C LEU A 105 7.35 -3.88 12.44
N VAL A 106 7.49 -2.57 12.38
CA VAL A 106 7.41 -1.79 11.13
C VAL A 106 8.63 -0.89 11.02
N THR A 107 9.24 -0.88 9.84
CA THR A 107 10.33 0.04 9.52
C THR A 107 9.83 1.05 8.49
N ILE A 108 10.09 2.33 8.72
CA ILE A 108 9.76 3.44 7.83
C ILE A 108 11.05 4.17 7.50
N GLN A 109 11.32 4.39 6.21
CA GLN A 109 12.49 5.14 5.77
C GLN A 109 12.08 6.24 4.80
N PHE A 110 12.58 7.45 5.05
CA PHE A 110 12.42 8.59 4.14
C PHE A 110 13.77 8.95 3.56
N GLU A 111 13.87 8.88 2.23
CA GLU A 111 15.06 9.23 1.46
C GLU A 111 14.73 10.44 0.58
N THR A 112 15.54 11.49 0.66
CA THR A 112 15.41 12.68 -0.20
C THR A 112 16.63 12.85 -1.09
N ASP A 113 16.44 13.40 -2.29
CA ASP A 113 17.52 13.68 -3.21
C ASP A 113 18.22 15.03 -2.90
N PHE A 114 19.04 15.56 -3.81
CA PHE A 114 19.78 16.81 -3.58
C PHE A 114 18.99 18.09 -3.92
N TYR A 115 17.78 17.99 -4.47
CA TYR A 115 17.02 19.10 -5.03
C TYR A 115 15.53 19.03 -4.68
N ILE A 116 14.87 20.19 -4.55
CA ILE A 116 13.45 20.34 -4.21
C ILE A 116 13.06 19.73 -2.85
N SER A 117 12.54 20.59 -1.97
CA SER A 117 11.87 20.14 -0.75
C SER A 117 10.43 20.62 -0.69
N LYS A 118 9.62 19.88 0.06
CA LYS A 118 8.18 20.07 0.27
C LYS A 118 7.87 19.99 1.76
N SER A 119 6.62 20.24 2.16
CA SER A 119 6.27 20.25 3.59
C SER A 119 6.42 18.90 4.29
N GLY A 120 6.56 17.80 3.55
CA GLY A 120 6.80 16.47 4.09
C GLY A 120 5.51 15.80 4.57
N PHE A 121 5.57 15.07 5.67
CA PHE A 121 4.47 14.22 6.11
C PHE A 121 4.26 14.21 7.62
N ALA A 122 3.04 13.84 8.00
CA ALA A 122 2.66 13.51 9.36
C ALA A 122 1.91 12.18 9.36
N ILE A 123 2.41 11.21 10.11
CA ILE A 123 1.86 9.87 10.24
C ILE A 123 1.51 9.63 11.70
N GLU A 124 0.31 9.15 11.96
CA GLU A 124 -0.09 8.64 13.27
C GLU A 124 -0.06 7.12 13.22
N PHE A 125 0.61 6.50 14.19
CA PHE A 125 0.60 5.04 14.32
C PHE A 125 -0.17 4.62 15.56
N SER A 126 -0.78 3.44 15.48
CA SER A 126 -1.44 2.79 16.60
C SER A 126 -1.24 1.28 16.54
N SER A 127 -1.15 0.63 17.70
CA SER A 127 -1.07 -0.82 17.81
C SER A 127 -2.39 -1.42 18.24
N SER A 128 -2.65 -2.64 17.76
CA SER A 128 -3.84 -3.41 18.13
C SER A 128 -3.54 -4.90 18.03
N VAL A 129 -4.22 -5.72 18.84
CA VAL A 129 -4.13 -7.18 18.74
C VAL A 129 -4.67 -7.62 17.38
N ALA A 130 -3.88 -8.39 16.63
CA ALA A 130 -4.40 -9.02 15.43
C ALA A 130 -5.26 -10.22 15.82
N THR A 131 -6.51 -10.25 15.38
CA THR A 131 -7.43 -11.37 15.60
C THR A 131 -7.92 -12.00 14.29
N ALA A 132 -7.63 -11.36 13.16
CA ALA A 132 -8.15 -11.68 11.83
C ALA A 132 -7.16 -11.20 10.76
N CYS A 133 -7.29 -11.72 9.54
CA CYS A 133 -6.54 -11.22 8.40
C CYS A 133 -6.95 -9.78 8.06
N ARG A 134 -6.01 -9.02 7.47
CA ARG A 134 -6.28 -7.67 6.93
C ARG A 134 -7.39 -7.76 5.88
N ASP A 135 -8.12 -6.67 5.65
CA ASP A 135 -9.02 -6.63 4.50
C ASP A 135 -8.19 -6.80 3.21
N PRO A 136 -8.43 -7.85 2.40
CA PRO A 136 -7.68 -8.04 1.16
C PRO A 136 -8.02 -6.99 0.09
N GLY A 137 -9.01 -6.13 0.36
CA GLY A 137 -9.49 -5.11 -0.57
C GLY A 137 -10.34 -5.70 -1.69
N VAL A 138 -10.62 -4.88 -2.69
CA VAL A 138 -11.24 -5.30 -3.94
C VAL A 138 -10.23 -4.96 -5.05
N PRO A 139 -9.87 -5.92 -5.93
CA PRO A 139 -8.96 -5.62 -7.02
C PRO A 139 -9.57 -4.54 -7.92
N MET A 140 -8.74 -3.62 -8.39
CA MET A 140 -9.18 -2.61 -9.35
C MET A 140 -9.69 -3.30 -10.62
N ASN A 141 -10.85 -2.88 -11.12
CA ASN A 141 -11.55 -3.54 -12.24
C ASN A 141 -11.88 -5.02 -11.95
N GLY A 142 -12.36 -5.26 -10.74
CA GLY A 142 -12.86 -6.55 -10.32
C GLY A 142 -13.79 -6.43 -9.13
N SER A 143 -14.23 -7.58 -8.65
CA SER A 143 -15.15 -7.73 -7.55
C SER A 143 -14.68 -8.80 -6.58
N ARG A 144 -15.12 -8.66 -5.33
CA ARG A 144 -14.89 -9.60 -4.24
C ARG A 144 -16.21 -10.19 -3.81
N ASN A 145 -16.19 -11.47 -3.45
CA ASN A 145 -17.29 -12.15 -2.80
C ASN A 145 -16.82 -12.77 -1.46
N GLY A 146 -17.51 -12.42 -0.39
CA GLY A 146 -17.16 -12.77 1.01
C GLY A 146 -16.44 -11.63 1.75
N ASP A 147 -16.75 -11.48 3.03
CA ASP A 147 -16.18 -10.46 3.93
C ASP A 147 -15.60 -11.05 5.23
N GLY A 148 -15.66 -12.38 5.36
CA GLY A 148 -15.03 -13.09 6.47
C GLY A 148 -13.51 -12.90 6.45
N ARG A 149 -12.93 -12.72 7.63
CA ARG A 149 -11.49 -12.44 7.83
C ARG A 149 -10.89 -13.25 8.97
N GLU A 150 -11.68 -14.07 9.65
CA GLU A 150 -11.19 -14.94 10.73
C GLU A 150 -10.45 -16.14 10.13
N PRO A 151 -9.55 -16.80 10.88
CA PRO A 151 -8.86 -18.00 10.40
C PRO A 151 -9.84 -19.06 9.89
N GLY A 152 -9.63 -19.51 8.65
CA GLY A 152 -10.49 -20.46 7.94
C GLY A 152 -11.52 -19.81 7.01
N ASP A 153 -11.78 -18.51 7.15
CA ASP A 153 -12.63 -17.78 6.21
C ASP A 153 -12.00 -17.73 4.82
N THR A 154 -12.86 -17.76 3.80
CA THR A 154 -12.42 -17.71 2.41
C THR A 154 -13.11 -16.61 1.64
N VAL A 155 -12.34 -15.95 0.79
CA VAL A 155 -12.80 -14.87 -0.07
C VAL A 155 -12.47 -15.23 -1.52
N THR A 156 -13.38 -14.92 -2.43
CA THR A 156 -13.21 -15.18 -3.86
C THR A 156 -13.24 -13.90 -4.68
N PHE A 157 -12.46 -13.83 -5.75
CA PHE A 157 -12.34 -12.66 -6.62
C PHE A 157 -12.70 -12.99 -8.06
N LEU A 158 -13.23 -11.98 -8.74
CA LEU A 158 -13.57 -12.02 -10.16
C LEU A 158 -13.14 -10.72 -10.81
N CYS A 159 -12.56 -10.78 -12.01
CA CYS A 159 -12.24 -9.57 -12.77
C CYS A 159 -13.41 -9.12 -13.64
N ASP A 160 -13.49 -7.80 -13.87
CA ASP A 160 -14.45 -7.22 -14.79
C ASP A 160 -14.17 -7.67 -16.23
N PRO A 161 -15.16 -7.62 -17.14
CA PRO A 161 -14.98 -8.06 -18.52
C PRO A 161 -13.79 -7.37 -19.22
N GLY A 162 -12.89 -8.16 -19.82
CA GLY A 162 -11.67 -7.68 -20.50
C GLY A 162 -10.42 -7.68 -19.63
N TYR A 163 -10.54 -7.96 -18.33
CA TYR A 163 -9.41 -8.15 -17.42
C TYR A 163 -9.21 -9.64 -17.11
N GLU A 164 -7.95 -10.02 -16.89
CA GLU A 164 -7.56 -11.36 -16.48
C GLU A 164 -7.08 -11.35 -15.02
N LEU A 165 -7.43 -12.40 -14.29
CA LEU A 165 -7.02 -12.57 -12.90
C LEU A 165 -5.58 -13.10 -12.84
N GLN A 166 -4.69 -12.34 -12.21
CA GLN A 166 -3.33 -12.76 -11.92
C GLN A 166 -3.24 -13.22 -10.45
N GLY A 167 -3.05 -14.53 -10.26
CA GLY A 167 -3.06 -15.19 -8.95
C GLY A 167 -4.21 -16.20 -8.86
N GLU A 168 -4.52 -16.62 -7.64
CA GLU A 168 -5.61 -17.58 -7.39
C GLU A 168 -6.92 -16.85 -7.10
N MET A 169 -8.03 -17.34 -7.65
CA MET A 169 -9.34 -16.73 -7.49
C MET A 169 -9.90 -16.83 -6.06
N LYS A 170 -9.34 -17.70 -5.23
CA LYS A 170 -9.80 -17.97 -3.87
C LYS A 170 -8.63 -17.90 -2.90
N ILE A 171 -8.78 -17.07 -1.88
CA ILE A 171 -7.81 -16.94 -0.78
C ILE A 171 -8.46 -17.37 0.53
N THR A 172 -7.64 -17.86 1.46
CA THR A 172 -8.09 -18.31 2.79
C THR A 172 -7.30 -17.59 3.86
N CYS A 173 -7.97 -17.09 4.89
CA CYS A 173 -7.28 -16.48 6.02
C CYS A 173 -6.68 -17.60 6.87
N ILE A 174 -5.38 -17.53 7.13
CA ILE A 174 -4.69 -18.51 7.96
C ILE A 174 -3.94 -17.82 9.10
N GLN A 175 -3.73 -18.59 10.16
CA GLN A 175 -2.93 -18.17 11.30
C GLN A 175 -1.68 -19.06 11.40
N VAL A 176 -0.50 -18.45 11.32
CA VAL A 176 0.79 -19.14 11.49
C VAL A 176 1.63 -18.35 12.47
N GLU A 177 2.10 -18.99 13.54
CA GLU A 177 2.93 -18.37 14.59
C GLU A 177 2.32 -17.05 15.13
N ASN A 178 1.00 -17.06 15.44
CA ASN A 178 0.23 -15.89 15.88
C ASN A 178 0.13 -14.74 14.87
N ARG A 179 0.48 -14.95 13.59
CA ARG A 179 0.28 -13.97 12.51
C ARG A 179 -0.86 -14.39 11.60
N TYR A 180 -1.61 -13.40 11.13
CA TYR A 180 -2.79 -13.60 10.30
C TYR A 180 -2.51 -13.06 8.90
N TYR A 181 -2.60 -13.92 7.89
CA TYR A 181 -2.41 -13.51 6.51
C TYR A 181 -3.21 -14.36 5.55
N TRP A 182 -3.47 -13.80 4.37
CA TRP A 182 -4.15 -14.48 3.29
C TRP A 182 -3.20 -15.44 2.58
N GLN A 183 -3.64 -16.68 2.41
CA GLN A 183 -2.94 -17.64 1.58
C GLN A 183 -3.90 -18.26 0.55
N PRO A 184 -3.57 -18.21 -0.75
CA PRO A 184 -2.50 -17.40 -1.36
C PRO A 184 -2.74 -15.89 -1.21
N SER A 185 -1.78 -15.07 -1.63
CA SER A 185 -1.89 -13.61 -1.60
C SER A 185 -3.07 -13.11 -2.43
N PRO A 186 -3.67 -11.94 -2.07
CA PRO A 186 -4.76 -11.36 -2.85
C PRO A 186 -4.37 -11.19 -4.34
N PRO A 187 -5.24 -11.62 -5.28
CA PRO A 187 -4.98 -11.51 -6.70
C PRO A 187 -5.19 -10.08 -7.22
N VAL A 188 -4.69 -9.81 -8.43
CA VAL A 188 -4.91 -8.54 -9.13
C VAL A 188 -5.56 -8.78 -10.49
N CYS A 189 -6.33 -7.81 -10.98
CA CYS A 189 -6.94 -7.84 -12.31
C CYS A 189 -6.11 -6.99 -13.27
N ILE A 190 -5.60 -7.62 -14.32
CA ILE A 190 -4.73 -6.97 -15.31
C ILE A 190 -5.34 -7.01 -16.70
N ALA A 191 -5.18 -5.93 -17.45
CA ALA A 191 -5.51 -5.91 -18.87
C ALA A 191 -4.41 -6.65 -19.65
N PRO A 192 -4.73 -7.71 -20.41
CA PRO A 192 -3.74 -8.49 -21.13
C PRO A 192 -3.14 -7.72 -22.32
N CYS A 193 -1.86 -7.98 -22.61
CA CYS A 193 -1.17 -7.47 -23.79
C CYS A 193 -1.31 -8.50 -24.93
N GLY A 194 -2.42 -8.44 -25.64
CA GLY A 194 -2.76 -9.36 -26.73
C GLY A 194 -3.66 -10.53 -26.30
N GLY A 195 -4.03 -11.37 -27.27
CA GLY A 195 -4.87 -12.55 -27.04
C GLY A 195 -5.79 -12.90 -28.22
N ASN A 196 -6.51 -14.02 -28.12
CA ASN A 196 -7.49 -14.44 -29.12
C ASN A 196 -8.91 -14.32 -28.57
N LEU A 197 -9.69 -13.42 -29.16
CA LEU A 197 -11.05 -13.09 -28.77
C LEU A 197 -12.02 -13.80 -29.71
N THR A 198 -12.66 -14.84 -29.19
CA THR A 198 -13.63 -15.65 -29.94
C THR A 198 -15.09 -15.41 -29.53
N GLY A 199 -15.30 -14.52 -28.56
CA GLY A 199 -16.63 -14.15 -28.08
C GLY A 199 -17.44 -13.36 -29.11
N SER A 200 -18.76 -13.40 -28.99
CA SER A 200 -19.67 -12.56 -29.79
C SER A 200 -19.63 -11.09 -29.39
N ASN A 201 -19.07 -10.77 -28.21
CA ASN A 201 -18.72 -9.44 -27.74
C ASN A 201 -17.53 -9.52 -26.77
N GLY A 202 -16.94 -8.38 -26.41
CA GLY A 202 -15.83 -8.31 -25.46
C GLY A 202 -15.21 -6.91 -25.38
N PHE A 203 -14.17 -6.78 -24.56
CA PHE A 203 -13.39 -5.57 -24.40
C PHE A 203 -11.92 -5.83 -24.75
N ILE A 204 -11.28 -4.84 -25.37
CA ILE A 204 -9.83 -4.78 -25.58
C ILE A 204 -9.33 -3.57 -24.84
N LEU A 205 -8.36 -3.78 -23.96
CA LEU A 205 -7.79 -2.74 -23.11
C LEU A 205 -6.29 -2.70 -23.33
N SER A 206 -5.72 -1.49 -23.29
CA SER A 206 -4.27 -1.35 -23.24
C SER A 206 -3.74 -1.95 -21.94
N PRO A 207 -2.52 -2.50 -21.93
CA PRO A 207 -1.92 -3.02 -20.70
C PRO A 207 -1.92 -1.94 -19.61
N ASN A 208 -2.26 -2.32 -18.37
CA ASN A 208 -2.41 -1.45 -17.20
C ASN A 208 -3.57 -0.43 -17.24
N PHE A 209 -4.47 -0.44 -18.23
CA PHE A 209 -5.61 0.49 -18.25
C PHE A 209 -6.39 0.46 -16.92
N PRO A 210 -6.70 1.62 -16.29
CA PRO A 210 -6.63 2.99 -16.81
C PRO A 210 -5.30 3.74 -16.60
N HIS A 211 -4.29 3.11 -16.00
CA HIS A 211 -2.98 3.71 -15.81
C HIS A 211 -2.15 3.73 -17.10
N PRO A 212 -1.08 4.54 -17.16
CA PRO A 212 -0.17 4.54 -18.31
C PRO A 212 0.35 3.13 -18.63
N TYR A 213 0.27 2.77 -19.90
CA TYR A 213 0.77 1.50 -20.39
C TYR A 213 2.31 1.45 -20.29
N PRO A 214 2.90 0.26 -20.12
CA PRO A 214 4.36 0.11 -20.07
C PRO A 214 4.99 0.46 -21.43
N HIS A 215 6.18 1.06 -21.40
CA HIS A 215 6.96 1.26 -22.62
C HIS A 215 7.42 -0.07 -23.22
N SER A 216 7.69 -0.08 -24.53
CA SER A 216 8.27 -1.22 -25.26
C SER A 216 7.43 -2.51 -25.20
N LYS A 217 6.10 -2.38 -25.17
CA LYS A 217 5.17 -3.51 -25.34
C LYS A 217 4.70 -3.58 -26.78
N ASP A 218 4.71 -4.80 -27.33
CA ASP A 218 4.15 -5.15 -28.62
C ASP A 218 3.01 -6.15 -28.37
N CYS A 219 1.77 -5.75 -28.63
CA CYS A 219 0.57 -6.48 -28.23
C CYS A 219 -0.29 -6.76 -29.46
N ASP A 220 -0.57 -8.04 -29.71
CA ASP A 220 -1.41 -8.49 -30.82
C ASP A 220 -2.73 -9.09 -30.31
N TRP A 221 -3.86 -8.52 -30.74
CA TRP A 221 -5.18 -9.09 -30.49
C TRP A 221 -5.76 -9.66 -31.79
N LEU A 222 -6.04 -10.96 -31.78
CA LEU A 222 -6.76 -11.65 -32.85
C LEU A 222 -8.24 -11.72 -32.46
N ILE A 223 -9.13 -11.16 -33.28
CA ILE A 223 -10.58 -11.30 -33.09
C ILE A 223 -11.11 -12.28 -34.13
N ALA A 224 -11.62 -13.42 -33.69
CA ALA A 224 -12.10 -14.49 -34.56
C ALA A 224 -13.58 -14.80 -34.26
N VAL A 225 -14.46 -14.44 -35.19
CA VAL A 225 -15.90 -14.74 -35.12
C VAL A 225 -16.31 -15.69 -36.23
N ASN A 226 -17.46 -16.32 -36.10
CA ASN A 226 -18.03 -17.16 -37.16
C ASN A 226 -18.25 -16.32 -38.44
N SER A 227 -18.14 -16.95 -39.62
CA SER A 227 -18.26 -16.30 -40.94
C SER A 227 -19.56 -15.52 -41.16
N ASP A 228 -20.61 -15.84 -40.41
CA ASP A 228 -21.91 -15.16 -40.51
C ASP A 228 -21.95 -13.81 -39.76
N TYR A 229 -20.89 -13.47 -39.01
CA TYR A 229 -20.82 -12.25 -38.20
C TYR A 229 -19.95 -11.18 -38.86
N VAL A 230 -20.31 -9.92 -38.61
CA VAL A 230 -19.50 -8.75 -39.00
C VAL A 230 -18.95 -8.11 -37.73
N LEU A 231 -17.65 -7.87 -37.68
CA LEU A 231 -17.00 -7.21 -36.56
C LEU A 231 -17.32 -5.70 -36.56
N SER A 232 -17.71 -5.20 -35.39
CA SER A 232 -17.89 -3.77 -35.14
C SER A 232 -17.04 -3.38 -33.93
N LEU A 233 -16.23 -2.34 -34.08
CA LEU A 233 -15.37 -1.83 -33.02
C LEU A 233 -15.85 -0.44 -32.60
N ALA A 234 -15.96 -0.24 -31.29
CA ALA A 234 -16.30 1.06 -30.69
C ALA A 234 -15.23 1.42 -29.65
N PHE A 235 -14.66 2.62 -29.79
CA PHE A 235 -13.73 3.16 -28.82
C PHE A 235 -14.50 3.90 -27.73
N VAL A 236 -14.38 3.42 -26.50
CA VAL A 236 -14.94 4.06 -25.31
C VAL A 236 -13.88 4.98 -24.68
N ARG A 237 -14.33 6.11 -24.14
CA ARG A 237 -13.49 7.08 -23.42
C ARG A 237 -13.61 6.88 -21.92
#